data_AF-A0A1Z5JWH1-F1
#
_entry.id   AF-A0A1Z5JWH1-F1
#
_cell.length_a   1.000
_cell.length_b   1.000
_cell.length_c   1.000
_cell.angle_alpha   90.00
_cell.angle_beta   90.00
_cell.angle_gamma   90.00
#
_symmetry.space_group_name_H-M   'P 1'
#
loop_
_entity.id
_entity.type
_entity.pdbx_description
1 polymer ?
#
loop_
_entity_poly.entity_id
_entity_poly.type
_entity_poly.pdbx_seq_one_letter_code
_entity_poly.pdbx_strand_id
1 'polypeptide(L)'
;MHSVSSSRRNYDSKSLKTLRHSNTSNNAISTTTREPSERKSKKKTETSIKSTTPLFWYNASDPTVFHYHNNTTTLTGLTFRIRGNPLPLQRHRQTRRGFVYNPSSIAQTVFRQVLETQLVSLPETPLFQDNIPLHMSCHFYMKRSLSDFVAQTRGRPLKTAAATVLSTRTPDVDNLAKFVLDSLNGLLYADDQQIVSLSVQKLRDNEGECWGYTDVHVSVVSNKDGSSLLLMDDLDAIRHVQVFPTNQHGLQTNQ
;
A
#
# COMPACT_ATOMS: atom_id res chain seq x y z
N MET A 1 32.46 18.61 -56.57
CA MET A 1 32.46 17.14 -56.66
C MET A 1 31.57 16.60 -55.55
N HIS A 2 30.29 16.32 -55.86
CA HIS A 2 29.53 15.06 -55.69
C HIS A 2 29.67 14.36 -54.33
N SER A 3 28.66 13.77 -53.69
CA SER A 3 27.19 13.71 -53.79
C SER A 3 26.70 12.91 -52.57
N VAL A 4 25.41 13.03 -52.25
CA VAL A 4 24.63 12.20 -51.30
C VAL A 4 24.66 10.71 -51.68
N SER A 5 24.60 9.78 -50.71
CA SER A 5 23.85 8.52 -50.89
C SER A 5 23.52 7.80 -49.57
N SER A 6 22.23 7.52 -49.43
CA SER A 6 21.54 6.61 -48.51
C SER A 6 21.81 5.13 -48.80
N SER A 7 21.62 4.23 -47.82
CA SER A 7 21.09 2.90 -48.15
C SER A 7 20.32 2.24 -47.00
N ARG A 8 19.03 2.00 -47.29
CA ARG A 8 18.13 1.05 -46.61
C ARG A 8 18.62 -0.38 -46.85
N ARG A 9 18.25 -1.31 -45.96
CA ARG A 9 18.10 -2.74 -46.30
C ARG A 9 16.86 -3.31 -45.60
N ASN A 10 15.82 -3.53 -46.41
CA ASN A 10 14.76 -4.51 -46.18
C ASN A 10 15.22 -5.84 -46.80
N TYR A 11 14.85 -6.97 -46.18
CA TYR A 11 14.68 -8.24 -46.90
C TYR A 11 13.47 -9.01 -46.33
N ASP A 12 12.46 -9.14 -47.20
CA ASP A 12 11.47 -10.21 -47.37
C ASP A 12 12.12 -11.62 -47.31
N SER A 13 11.47 -12.79 -47.24
CA SER A 13 10.09 -13.28 -47.05
C SER A 13 10.15 -14.83 -47.09
N LYS A 14 9.06 -15.49 -46.65
CA LYS A 14 8.58 -16.84 -47.06
C LYS A 14 9.40 -18.10 -46.71
N SER A 15 8.76 -19.02 -45.97
CA SER A 15 8.20 -20.25 -46.58
C SER A 15 7.30 -21.03 -45.61
N LEU A 16 6.05 -21.24 -46.03
CA LEU A 16 5.05 -22.16 -45.50
C LEU A 16 5.17 -23.52 -46.22
N LYS A 17 4.84 -24.62 -45.53
CA LYS A 17 4.24 -25.91 -45.99
C LYS A 17 4.72 -27.05 -45.07
N THR A 18 3.97 -28.07 -44.64
CA THR A 18 2.57 -28.52 -44.75
C THR A 18 2.41 -29.74 -43.83
N LEU A 19 1.21 -29.94 -43.27
CA LEU A 19 0.74 -31.18 -42.62
C LEU A 19 0.79 -32.40 -43.55
N ARG A 20 1.06 -33.59 -42.99
CA ARG A 20 0.43 -34.87 -43.41
C ARG A 20 0.23 -35.81 -42.21
N HIS A 21 -1.01 -36.29 -42.08
CA HIS A 21 -1.43 -37.45 -41.27
C HIS A 21 -1.28 -38.74 -42.07
N SER A 22 -1.02 -39.86 -41.39
CA SER A 22 -1.57 -41.18 -41.77
C SER A 22 -1.45 -42.20 -40.63
N ASN A 23 -2.59 -42.76 -40.25
CA ASN A 23 -2.74 -43.99 -39.45
C ASN A 23 -2.27 -45.22 -40.24
N THR A 24 -1.89 -46.32 -39.57
CA THR A 24 -2.46 -47.70 -39.69
C THR A 24 -1.71 -48.66 -38.74
N SER A 25 -2.41 -49.73 -38.39
CA SER A 25 -2.40 -50.63 -37.22
C SER A 25 -1.60 -51.95 -37.33
N ASN A 26 -1.51 -52.63 -36.17
CA ASN A 26 -1.51 -54.09 -35.88
C ASN A 26 -0.19 -54.78 -35.47
N ASN A 27 -0.09 -55.24 -34.21
CA ASN A 27 -0.27 -56.66 -33.85
C ASN A 27 -0.20 -56.91 -32.32
N ALA A 28 -0.91 -57.96 -31.90
CA ALA A 28 -1.26 -58.34 -30.52
C ALA A 28 -0.19 -59.16 -29.77
N ILE A 29 -0.27 -59.22 -28.42
CA ILE A 29 -0.04 -60.41 -27.56
C ILE A 29 -0.70 -60.19 -26.18
N SER A 30 -1.70 -61.03 -25.90
CA SER A 30 -2.09 -61.75 -24.67
C SER A 30 -1.82 -61.24 -23.23
N THR A 31 -2.93 -61.10 -22.48
CA THR A 31 -3.20 -61.54 -21.08
C THR A 31 -2.38 -60.97 -19.90
N THR A 32 -3.04 -60.25 -18.98
CA THR A 32 -3.46 -60.76 -17.64
C THR A 32 -4.24 -59.67 -16.89
N THR A 33 -5.44 -60.03 -16.45
CA THR A 33 -6.38 -59.30 -15.61
C THR A 33 -5.82 -59.03 -14.21
N ARG A 34 -5.84 -57.77 -13.75
CA ARG A 34 -5.87 -57.41 -12.32
C ARG A 34 -6.70 -56.15 -12.13
N GLU A 35 -7.74 -56.27 -11.30
CA GLU A 35 -8.59 -55.16 -10.86
C GLU A 35 -7.79 -54.10 -10.07
N PRO A 36 -8.10 -52.80 -10.20
CA PRO A 36 -7.59 -51.77 -9.31
C PRO A 36 -8.51 -51.62 -8.09
N SER A 37 -7.99 -51.99 -6.92
CA SER A 37 -8.57 -51.75 -5.60
C SER A 37 -8.89 -50.27 -5.35
N GLU A 38 -10.10 -50.01 -4.86
CA GLU A 38 -10.61 -48.72 -4.38
C GLU A 38 -9.68 -48.05 -3.37
N ARG A 39 -9.14 -46.88 -3.72
CA ARG A 39 -8.48 -45.99 -2.76
C ARG A 39 -9.52 -45.07 -2.12
N LYS A 40 -9.83 -45.36 -0.85
CA LYS A 40 -10.66 -44.55 0.04
C LYS A 40 -10.17 -43.09 0.06
N SER A 41 -11.00 -42.21 -0.47
CA SER A 41 -10.84 -40.75 -0.44
C SER A 41 -10.94 -40.26 1.01
N LYS A 42 -9.83 -39.78 1.57
CA LYS A 42 -9.83 -39.08 2.86
C LYS A 42 -10.55 -37.74 2.68
N LYS A 43 -11.74 -37.67 3.27
CA LYS A 43 -12.60 -36.50 3.43
C LYS A 43 -11.75 -35.33 3.98
N LYS A 44 -11.59 -34.28 3.17
CA LYS A 44 -10.87 -33.07 3.52
C LYS A 44 -11.75 -32.29 4.50
N THR A 45 -11.45 -32.40 5.79
CA THR A 45 -12.13 -31.66 6.86
C THR A 45 -11.89 -30.18 6.64
N GLU A 46 -12.96 -29.44 6.28
CA GLU A 46 -12.96 -27.99 6.13
C GLU A 46 -12.43 -27.34 7.39
N THR A 47 -11.23 -26.80 7.29
CA THR A 47 -10.51 -26.20 8.40
C THR A 47 -10.74 -24.69 8.38
N SER A 48 -11.32 -24.19 9.48
CA SER A 48 -11.15 -22.83 10.01
C SER A 48 -11.61 -21.65 9.13
N ILE A 49 -12.72 -21.04 9.52
CA ILE A 49 -13.04 -19.64 9.20
C ILE A 49 -11.84 -18.80 9.67
N LYS A 50 -11.01 -18.33 8.74
CA LYS A 50 -9.90 -17.43 9.03
C LYS A 50 -10.50 -16.06 9.38
N SER A 51 -10.09 -15.48 10.50
CA SER A 51 -10.47 -14.13 10.90
C SER A 51 -10.09 -13.13 9.79
N THR A 52 -11.08 -12.54 9.15
CA THR A 52 -10.95 -11.68 7.96
C THR A 52 -10.55 -10.25 8.34
N THR A 53 -9.49 -10.07 9.12
CA THR A 53 -8.98 -8.71 9.37
C THR A 53 -8.39 -8.18 8.07
N PRO A 54 -8.87 -7.03 7.54
CA PRO A 54 -8.32 -6.46 6.32
C PRO A 54 -6.85 -6.05 6.54
N LEU A 55 -6.09 -5.95 5.44
CA LEU A 55 -4.68 -5.60 5.49
C LEU A 55 -4.48 -4.18 6.05
N PHE A 56 -5.28 -3.25 5.56
CA PHE A 56 -5.41 -1.89 6.06
C PHE A 56 -6.89 -1.52 6.15
N TRP A 57 -7.23 -0.60 7.05
CA TRP A 57 -8.60 -0.10 7.18
C TRP A 57 -8.62 1.33 7.72
N TYR A 58 -9.75 1.98 7.49
CA TYR A 58 -10.11 3.25 8.10
C TYR A 58 -10.90 3.00 9.39
N ASN A 59 -10.73 3.88 10.38
CA ASN A 59 -11.58 3.93 11.56
C ASN A 59 -12.20 5.32 11.65
N ALA A 60 -13.53 5.39 11.79
CA ALA A 60 -14.28 6.64 11.84
C ALA A 60 -13.89 7.58 13.00
N SER A 61 -13.28 7.04 14.05
CA SER A 61 -12.78 7.84 15.17
C SER A 61 -11.37 8.42 14.94
N ASP A 62 -10.67 8.00 13.88
CA ASP A 62 -9.35 8.53 13.57
C ASP A 62 -9.48 9.86 12.82
N PRO A 63 -8.74 10.92 13.23
CA PRO A 63 -8.90 12.23 12.62
C PRO A 63 -8.29 12.26 11.21
N THR A 64 -9.07 12.78 10.26
CA THR A 64 -8.56 13.31 8.98
C THR A 64 -8.68 14.82 9.04
N VAL A 65 -7.54 15.52 9.04
CA VAL A 65 -7.47 16.97 9.24
C VAL A 65 -6.89 17.62 8.00
N PHE A 66 -7.70 18.49 7.38
CA PHE A 66 -7.27 19.36 6.30
C PHE A 66 -6.78 20.68 6.87
N HIS A 67 -5.62 21.12 6.41
CA HIS A 67 -5.01 22.38 6.82
C HIS A 67 -5.11 23.37 5.67
N TYR A 68 -5.57 24.58 5.95
CA TYR A 68 -5.75 25.64 4.95
C TYR A 68 -4.99 26.91 5.38
N HIS A 69 -4.58 27.72 4.40
CA HIS A 69 -3.98 29.03 4.69
C HIS A 69 -5.06 30.03 5.15
N ASN A 70 -4.76 30.85 6.16
CA ASN A 70 -5.69 31.85 6.68
C ASN A 70 -6.24 32.73 5.53
N ASN A 71 -7.56 32.88 5.50
CA ASN A 71 -8.36 33.67 4.55
C ASN A 71 -8.46 33.15 3.11
N THR A 72 -7.96 31.94 2.77
CA THR A 72 -8.17 31.33 1.45
C THR A 72 -8.63 29.87 1.55
N THR A 73 -9.24 29.35 0.47
CA THR A 73 -9.57 27.92 0.33
C THR A 73 -8.36 27.06 -0.08
N THR A 74 -7.15 27.59 0.03
CA THR A 74 -5.92 26.93 -0.41
C THR A 74 -5.47 25.89 0.61
N LEU A 75 -5.45 24.62 0.21
CA LEU A 75 -4.96 23.51 1.03
C LEU A 75 -3.45 23.66 1.24
N THR A 76 -3.03 23.74 2.50
CA THR A 76 -1.62 23.81 2.91
C THR A 76 -1.11 22.52 3.53
N GLY A 77 -1.99 21.58 3.85
CA GLY A 77 -1.59 20.29 4.37
C GLY A 77 -2.74 19.33 4.63
N LEU A 78 -2.38 18.08 4.91
CA LEU A 78 -3.30 17.00 5.26
C LEU A 78 -2.67 16.12 6.34
N THR A 79 -3.45 15.72 7.33
CA THR A 79 -3.07 14.74 8.35
C THR A 79 -4.11 13.63 8.41
N PHE A 80 -3.67 12.38 8.36
CA PHE A 80 -4.55 11.22 8.39
C PHE A 80 -3.86 10.01 9.00
N ARG A 81 -4.68 9.01 9.36
CA ARG A 81 -4.26 7.72 9.90
C ARG A 81 -4.80 6.58 9.06
N ILE A 82 -3.97 5.58 8.83
CA ILE A 82 -4.37 4.30 8.22
C ILE A 82 -4.03 3.18 9.19
N ARG A 83 -5.06 2.43 9.61
CA ARG A 83 -4.91 1.30 10.52
C ARG A 83 -4.44 0.06 9.77
N GLY A 84 -3.72 -0.82 10.46
CA GLY A 84 -3.07 -2.00 9.91
C GLY A 84 -1.57 -1.96 10.13
N ASN A 85 -0.94 -3.13 10.21
CA ASN A 85 0.49 -3.21 10.49
C ASN A 85 1.29 -2.55 9.36
N PRO A 86 2.14 -1.54 9.64
CA PRO A 86 2.98 -0.92 8.63
C PRO A 86 3.84 -1.96 7.89
N LEU A 87 3.83 -1.88 6.56
CA LEU A 87 4.55 -2.81 5.68
C LEU A 87 5.69 -2.09 4.97
N PRO A 88 6.88 -2.73 4.87
CA PRO A 88 7.97 -2.17 4.10
C PRO A 88 7.75 -2.38 2.61
N LEU A 89 8.35 -1.53 1.80
CA LEU A 89 8.47 -1.77 0.38
C LEU A 89 9.39 -2.98 0.18
N GLN A 90 8.82 -4.03 -0.40
CA GLN A 90 9.59 -5.20 -0.76
C GLN A 90 10.33 -4.93 -2.07
N ARG A 91 11.57 -5.39 -2.15
CA ARG A 91 12.35 -5.29 -3.38
C ARG A 91 11.64 -6.01 -4.52
N HIS A 92 11.73 -5.43 -5.71
CA HIS A 92 11.21 -6.05 -6.93
C HIS A 92 11.75 -7.47 -7.09
N ARG A 93 10.93 -8.35 -7.67
CA ARG A 93 11.28 -9.75 -7.89
C ARG A 93 11.30 -10.07 -9.37
N GLN A 94 12.26 -10.89 -9.75
CA GLN A 94 12.35 -11.44 -11.09
C GLN A 94 11.72 -12.82 -11.12
N THR A 95 10.85 -13.05 -12.09
CA THR A 95 10.29 -14.37 -12.36
C THR A 95 11.29 -15.20 -13.18
N ARG A 96 11.17 -16.53 -13.14
CA ARG A 96 11.96 -17.44 -13.99
C ARG A 96 11.82 -17.14 -15.50
N ARG A 97 10.74 -16.45 -15.90
CA ARG A 97 10.46 -16.05 -17.29
C ARG A 97 11.04 -14.67 -17.66
N GLY A 98 11.76 -14.01 -16.76
CA GLY A 98 12.40 -12.71 -17.01
C GLY A 98 11.57 -11.47 -16.67
N PHE A 99 10.31 -11.62 -16.25
CA PHE A 99 9.48 -10.49 -15.84
C PHE A 99 9.85 -9.98 -14.43
N VAL A 100 9.96 -8.66 -14.28
CA VAL A 100 10.12 -7.98 -12.99
C VAL A 100 8.74 -7.55 -12.49
N TYR A 101 8.45 -7.78 -11.20
CA TYR A 101 7.22 -7.27 -10.58
C TYR A 101 7.49 -6.71 -9.18
N ASN A 102 6.65 -5.76 -8.77
CA ASN A 102 6.62 -5.24 -7.40
C ASN A 102 5.70 -6.13 -6.55
N PRO A 103 6.23 -6.91 -5.60
CA PRO A 103 5.40 -7.76 -4.75
C PRO A 103 4.57 -6.98 -3.72
N SER A 104 4.85 -5.70 -3.48
CA SER A 104 4.08 -4.82 -2.59
C SER A 104 2.88 -4.16 -3.28
N SER A 105 2.72 -4.30 -4.61
CA SER A 105 1.72 -3.55 -5.39
C SER A 105 0.30 -3.67 -4.84
N ILE A 106 -0.15 -4.87 -4.51
CA ILE A 106 -1.49 -5.12 -3.94
C ILE A 106 -1.66 -4.39 -2.61
N ALA A 107 -0.65 -4.45 -1.73
CA ALA A 107 -0.69 -3.79 -0.45
C ALA A 107 -0.71 -2.26 -0.59
N GLN A 108 0.05 -1.72 -1.56
CA GLN A 108 0.07 -0.29 -1.87
C GLN A 108 -1.30 0.17 -2.38
N THR A 109 -1.94 -0.59 -3.28
CA THR A 109 -3.30 -0.30 -3.76
C THR A 109 -4.31 -0.28 -2.61
N VAL A 110 -4.26 -1.25 -1.70
CA VAL A 110 -5.18 -1.27 -0.55
C VAL A 110 -4.94 -0.09 0.40
N PHE A 111 -3.67 0.26 0.66
CA PHE A 111 -3.33 1.43 1.48
C PHE A 111 -3.87 2.73 0.85
N ARG A 112 -3.65 2.91 -0.46
CA ARG A 112 -4.18 4.04 -1.24
C ARG A 112 -5.70 4.14 -1.15
N GLN A 113 -6.41 3.03 -1.37
CA GLN A 113 -7.88 2.99 -1.34
C GLN A 113 -8.46 3.41 0.01
N VAL A 114 -7.80 3.05 1.12
CA VAL A 114 -8.23 3.48 2.46
C VAL A 114 -8.15 5.00 2.64
N LEU A 115 -7.20 5.67 1.98
CA LEU A 115 -7.16 7.12 1.96
C LEU A 115 -8.19 7.71 1.01
N GLU A 116 -8.36 7.15 -0.19
CA GLU A 116 -9.37 7.61 -1.17
C GLU A 116 -10.78 7.67 -0.55
N THR A 117 -11.15 6.70 0.30
CA THR A 117 -12.44 6.73 1.01
C THR A 117 -12.56 7.87 2.04
N GLN A 118 -11.44 8.40 2.53
CA GLN A 118 -11.41 9.57 3.43
C GLN A 118 -11.43 10.89 2.65
N LEU A 119 -11.07 10.87 1.36
CA LEU A 119 -10.94 12.06 0.50
C LEU A 119 -12.15 12.30 -0.42
N VAL A 120 -13.25 11.56 -0.25
CA VAL A 120 -14.42 11.54 -1.18
C VAL A 120 -15.00 12.93 -1.49
N SER A 121 -14.87 13.90 -0.59
CA SER A 121 -15.39 15.25 -0.76
C SER A 121 -14.44 16.20 -1.51
N LEU A 122 -13.26 15.75 -1.94
CA LEU A 122 -12.28 16.60 -2.60
C LEU A 122 -12.32 16.44 -4.12
N PRO A 123 -12.24 17.55 -4.87
CA PRO A 123 -12.60 17.56 -6.27
C PRO A 123 -11.54 16.96 -7.19
N GLU A 124 -10.25 16.97 -6.80
CA GLU A 124 -9.15 16.63 -7.71
C GLU A 124 -8.03 15.86 -7.01
N THR A 125 -7.44 14.92 -7.75
CA THR A 125 -6.21 14.22 -7.37
C THR A 125 -5.20 14.39 -8.51
N PRO A 126 -3.90 14.61 -8.22
CA PRO A 126 -3.31 14.67 -6.88
C PRO A 126 -3.76 15.91 -6.08
N LEU A 127 -3.87 15.77 -4.76
CA LEU A 127 -4.31 16.89 -3.90
C LEU A 127 -3.38 18.10 -3.95
N PHE A 128 -2.08 17.85 -4.06
CA PHE A 128 -1.06 18.86 -4.28
C PHE A 128 -0.59 18.76 -5.73
N GLN A 129 -0.86 19.81 -6.49
CA GLN A 129 -0.46 19.91 -7.90
C GLN A 129 1.07 19.90 -8.05
N ASP A 130 1.54 19.66 -9.28
CA ASP A 130 2.96 19.61 -9.61
C ASP A 130 3.70 20.92 -9.24
N ASN A 131 5.02 20.82 -9.00
CA ASN A 131 5.91 21.93 -8.61
C ASN A 131 5.61 22.57 -7.24
N ILE A 132 4.73 21.98 -6.43
CA ILE A 132 4.55 22.36 -5.02
C ILE A 132 5.53 21.55 -4.16
N PRO A 133 6.50 22.17 -3.46
CA PRO A 133 7.40 21.46 -2.56
C PRO A 133 6.69 21.08 -1.26
N LEU A 134 6.88 19.84 -0.84
CA LEU A 134 6.18 19.23 0.28
C LEU A 134 7.15 18.72 1.35
N HIS A 135 6.74 18.87 2.60
CA HIS A 135 7.28 18.12 3.73
C HIS A 135 6.31 17.00 4.08
N MET A 136 6.86 15.81 4.32
CA MET A 136 6.09 14.66 4.76
C MET A 136 6.66 14.10 6.06
N SER A 137 5.79 13.84 7.04
CA SER A 137 6.14 13.15 8.28
C SER A 137 5.33 11.86 8.39
N CYS A 138 6.02 10.73 8.58
CA CYS A 138 5.41 9.42 8.75
C CYS A 138 5.78 8.81 10.11
N HIS A 139 4.78 8.49 10.92
CA HIS A 139 4.95 7.73 12.16
C HIS A 139 4.36 6.32 12.00
N PHE A 140 5.23 5.31 12.06
CA PHE A 140 4.88 3.91 11.89
C PHE A 140 4.74 3.23 13.24
N TYR A 141 3.52 2.93 13.65
CA TYR A 141 3.24 2.20 14.88
C TYR A 141 3.14 0.71 14.56
N MET A 142 4.19 -0.03 14.89
CA MET A 142 4.31 -1.44 14.53
C MET A 142 3.42 -2.33 15.40
N LYS A 143 2.81 -3.34 14.78
CA LYS A 143 2.02 -4.38 15.47
C LYS A 143 2.83 -5.05 16.57
N ARG A 144 2.20 -5.25 17.73
CA ARG A 144 2.79 -6.01 18.84
C ARG A 144 2.73 -7.52 18.60
N SER A 145 3.82 -8.20 18.92
CA SER A 145 3.86 -9.67 18.95
C SER A 145 3.06 -10.20 20.14
N LEU A 146 2.46 -11.39 20.02
CA LEU A 146 1.66 -11.98 21.11
C LEU A 146 2.46 -12.11 22.41
N SER A 147 3.78 -12.37 22.33
CA SER A 147 4.66 -12.45 23.49
C SER A 147 4.75 -11.17 24.32
N ASP A 148 4.37 -10.00 23.78
CA ASP A 148 4.34 -8.73 24.50
C ASP A 148 3.13 -8.65 25.46
N PHE A 149 2.09 -9.44 25.22
CA PHE A 149 0.85 -9.43 26.00
C PHE A 149 0.90 -10.43 27.15
N VAL A 150 0.21 -10.10 28.25
CA VAL A 150 -0.04 -11.04 29.34
C VAL A 150 -0.80 -12.25 28.80
N ALA A 151 -0.42 -13.46 29.25
CA ALA A 151 -0.94 -14.73 28.75
C ALA A 151 -0.85 -14.93 27.22
N GLN A 152 0.02 -14.15 26.55
CA GLN A 152 0.21 -14.19 25.10
C GLN A 152 -1.07 -14.00 24.29
N THR A 153 -2.03 -13.26 24.84
CA THR A 153 -3.36 -13.07 24.26
C THR A 153 -3.57 -11.60 23.89
N ARG A 154 -3.89 -11.32 22.63
CA ARG A 154 -4.14 -9.95 22.14
C ARG A 154 -5.35 -9.32 22.85
N GLY A 155 -5.30 -8.02 23.12
CA GLY A 155 -6.33 -7.30 23.89
C GLY A 155 -6.18 -7.42 25.41
N ARG A 156 -5.28 -8.28 25.92
CA ARG A 156 -4.85 -8.23 27.33
C ARG A 156 -3.86 -7.08 27.56
N PRO A 157 -3.57 -6.71 28.81
CA PRO A 157 -2.52 -5.74 29.10
C PRO A 157 -1.14 -6.19 28.56
N LEU A 158 -0.30 -5.22 28.23
CA LEU A 158 1.11 -5.46 27.89
C LEU A 158 1.90 -5.85 29.15
N LYS A 159 2.91 -6.70 28.99
CA LYS A 159 3.89 -6.98 30.05
C LYS A 159 4.71 -5.72 30.33
N THR A 160 5.10 -5.50 31.58
CA THR A 160 5.93 -4.34 31.99
C THR A 160 7.21 -4.22 31.16
N ALA A 161 7.90 -5.33 30.91
CA ALA A 161 9.12 -5.38 30.09
C ALA A 161 8.89 -5.03 28.60
N ALA A 162 7.64 -5.03 28.13
CA ALA A 162 7.28 -4.65 26.78
C ALA A 162 6.85 -3.18 26.66
N ALA A 163 6.76 -2.41 27.75
CA ALA A 163 6.20 -1.05 27.72
C ALA A 163 7.00 0.00 26.91
N THR A 164 8.22 -0.33 26.45
CA THR A 164 9.02 0.58 25.61
C THR A 164 8.27 0.97 24.33
N VAL A 165 8.36 2.25 23.97
CA VAL A 165 7.70 2.83 22.79
C VAL A 165 8.53 2.67 21.52
N LEU A 166 9.86 2.74 21.62
CA LEU A 166 10.74 2.65 20.45
C LEU A 166 10.82 1.23 19.88
N SER A 167 10.82 1.12 18.55
CA SER A 167 10.93 -0.15 17.83
C SER A 167 12.29 -0.29 17.15
N THR A 168 13.13 -1.20 17.64
CA THR A 168 14.41 -1.56 17.03
C THR A 168 14.32 -2.77 16.10
N ARG A 169 13.15 -3.43 16.04
CA ARG A 169 12.95 -4.62 15.21
C ARG A 169 12.76 -4.25 13.75
N THR A 170 13.06 -5.17 12.83
CA THR A 170 12.71 -5.04 11.42
C THR A 170 11.21 -4.75 11.25
N PRO A 171 10.81 -4.06 10.16
CA PRO A 171 11.60 -3.64 9.00
C PRO A 171 12.31 -2.30 9.17
N ASP A 172 13.21 -1.98 8.24
CA ASP A 172 13.92 -0.70 8.21
C ASP A 172 12.96 0.46 7.91
N VAL A 173 13.21 1.60 8.55
CA VAL A 173 12.32 2.77 8.48
C VAL A 173 12.29 3.38 7.07
N ASP A 174 13.38 3.31 6.32
CA ASP A 174 13.44 3.81 4.94
C ASP A 174 12.55 2.97 4.00
N ASN A 175 12.48 1.66 4.20
CA ASN A 175 11.60 0.80 3.41
C ASN A 175 10.12 1.02 3.78
N LEU A 176 9.81 1.34 5.04
CA LEU A 176 8.46 1.77 5.44
C LEU A 176 8.07 3.08 4.76
N ALA A 177 9.00 4.04 4.73
CA ALA A 177 8.78 5.33 4.06
C ALA A 177 8.53 5.16 2.56
N LYS A 178 9.39 4.39 1.87
CA LYS A 178 9.23 4.07 0.44
C LYS A 178 7.87 3.43 0.14
N PHE A 179 7.38 2.53 1.00
CA PHE A 179 6.06 1.92 0.81
C PHE A 179 4.96 2.97 0.78
N VAL A 180 4.96 3.88 1.74
CA VAL A 180 3.94 4.95 1.84
C VAL A 180 4.08 5.92 0.68
N LEU A 181 5.30 6.36 0.35
CA LEU A 181 5.55 7.28 -0.75
C LEU A 181 5.02 6.75 -2.08
N ASP A 182 5.36 5.50 -2.41
CA ASP A 182 4.88 4.83 -3.63
C ASP A 182 3.34 4.66 -3.62
N SER A 183 2.74 4.40 -2.46
CA SER A 183 1.29 4.19 -2.34
C SER A 183 0.49 5.46 -2.59
N LEU A 184 1.05 6.61 -2.24
CA LEU A 184 0.38 7.91 -2.27
C LEU A 184 0.70 8.74 -3.51
N ASN A 185 1.64 8.27 -4.34
CA ASN A 185 1.98 8.90 -5.60
C ASN A 185 0.78 8.93 -6.57
N GLY A 186 0.53 10.08 -7.19
CA GLY A 186 -0.66 10.34 -8.00
C GLY A 186 -1.98 10.36 -7.22
N LEU A 187 -1.95 10.35 -5.88
CA LEU A 187 -3.11 10.59 -5.02
C LEU A 187 -2.93 11.88 -4.22
N LEU A 188 -1.82 11.99 -3.49
CA LEU A 188 -1.49 13.19 -2.72
C LEU A 188 -0.69 14.19 -3.54
N TYR A 189 0.30 13.74 -4.28
CA TYR A 189 1.18 14.56 -5.12
C TYR A 189 1.36 13.91 -6.49
N ALA A 190 1.74 14.67 -7.50
CA ALA A 190 1.91 14.18 -8.85
C ALA A 190 3.10 13.22 -8.98
N ASP A 191 4.19 13.56 -8.30
CA ASP A 191 5.46 12.82 -8.36
C ASP A 191 6.21 12.92 -7.02
N ASP A 192 6.99 11.90 -6.65
CA ASP A 192 7.71 11.85 -5.39
C ASP A 192 8.85 12.88 -5.30
N GLN A 193 9.29 13.44 -6.43
CA GLN A 193 10.20 14.59 -6.48
C GLN A 193 9.68 15.83 -5.72
N GLN A 194 8.37 15.93 -5.50
CA GLN A 194 7.77 17.03 -4.73
C GLN A 194 8.12 16.95 -3.24
N ILE A 195 8.50 15.78 -2.72
CA ILE A 195 8.87 15.60 -1.31
C ILE A 195 10.30 16.08 -1.09
N VAL A 196 10.45 17.33 -0.67
CA VAL A 196 11.76 17.97 -0.41
C VAL A 196 12.26 17.76 1.02
N SER A 197 11.38 17.32 1.92
CA SER A 197 11.70 16.99 3.31
C SER A 197 10.89 15.78 3.77
N LEU A 198 11.54 14.86 4.48
CA LEU A 198 10.93 13.63 4.98
C LEU A 198 11.39 13.34 6.41
N SER A 199 10.43 13.31 7.34
CA SER A 199 10.63 12.87 8.73
C SER A 199 9.98 11.50 8.93
N VAL A 200 10.71 10.53 9.44
CA VAL A 200 10.21 9.16 9.61
C VAL A 200 10.59 8.59 10.96
N GLN A 201 9.61 7.99 11.64
CA GLN A 201 9.82 7.32 12.91
C GLN A 201 9.07 6.00 12.96
N LYS A 202 9.67 5.00 13.62
CA LYS A 202 9.04 3.70 13.84
C LYS A 202 8.95 3.41 15.34
N LEU A 203 7.72 3.25 15.79
CA LEU A 203 7.34 3.06 17.18
C LEU A 203 6.61 1.72 17.34
N ARG A 204 6.26 1.36 18.57
CA ARG A 204 5.46 0.18 18.89
C ARG A 204 4.06 0.63 19.25
N ASP A 205 3.07 0.00 18.66
CA ASP A 205 1.66 0.30 18.90
C ASP A 205 1.28 -0.04 20.35
N ASN A 206 0.54 0.87 21.00
CA ASN A 206 0.01 0.75 22.36
C ASN A 206 -1.51 1.03 22.42
N GLU A 207 -2.17 1.23 21.27
CA GLU A 207 -3.60 1.50 21.18
C GLU A 207 -4.39 0.20 20.97
N GLY A 208 -5.54 0.08 21.65
CA GLY A 208 -6.47 -1.03 21.49
C GLY A 208 -5.80 -2.41 21.53
N GLU A 209 -5.97 -3.19 20.47
CA GLU A 209 -5.37 -4.53 20.32
C GLU A 209 -3.97 -4.56 19.70
N CYS A 210 -3.37 -3.37 19.52
CA CYS A 210 -2.05 -3.12 18.97
C CYS A 210 -1.80 -3.80 17.62
N TRP A 211 -2.73 -3.62 16.67
CA TRP A 211 -2.63 -4.18 15.32
C TRP A 211 -1.69 -3.41 14.39
N GLY A 212 -1.23 -2.25 14.82
CA GLY A 212 -0.41 -1.31 14.08
C GLY A 212 -1.23 -0.29 13.30
N TYR A 213 -0.59 0.82 12.96
CA TYR A 213 -1.12 1.88 12.12
C TYR A 213 0.00 2.81 11.63
N THR A 214 -0.31 3.60 10.60
CA THR A 214 0.58 4.62 10.06
C THR A 214 -0.12 5.98 10.15
N ASP A 215 0.54 6.94 10.81
CA ASP A 215 0.15 8.34 10.76
C ASP A 215 0.98 9.08 9.72
N VAL A 216 0.31 9.87 8.90
CA VAL A 216 0.92 10.66 7.84
C VAL A 216 0.48 12.10 7.99
N HIS A 217 1.46 13.00 7.98
CA HIS A 217 1.27 14.44 7.83
C HIS A 217 2.00 14.89 6.58
N VAL A 218 1.33 15.66 5.73
CA VAL A 218 1.92 16.33 4.57
C VAL A 218 1.59 17.80 4.63
N SER A 219 2.57 18.66 4.34
CA SER A 219 2.39 20.11 4.29
C SER A 219 3.21 20.77 3.20
N VAL A 220 2.71 21.88 2.68
CA VAL A 220 3.41 22.73 1.71
C VAL A 220 4.56 23.46 2.40
N VAL A 221 5.73 23.45 1.77
CA VAL A 221 6.92 24.17 2.23
C VAL A 221 7.06 25.49 1.49
N SER A 222 7.28 26.59 2.21
CA SER A 222 7.55 27.88 1.57
C SER A 222 9.02 27.99 1.17
N ASN A 223 9.28 28.40 -0.07
CA ASN A 223 10.63 28.65 -0.60
C ASN A 223 11.36 29.83 0.05
N LYS A 224 10.72 30.60 0.94
CA LYS A 224 11.25 31.92 1.30
C LYS A 224 12.53 31.92 2.12
N ASP A 225 12.85 30.92 2.94
CA ASP A 225 14.03 31.07 3.85
C ASP A 225 14.83 29.80 4.14
N GLY A 226 14.51 28.63 3.57
CA GLY A 226 15.17 27.36 3.95
C GLY A 226 15.09 27.00 5.45
N SER A 227 14.37 27.81 6.22
CA SER A 227 14.32 27.83 7.69
C SER A 227 12.93 27.44 8.22
N SER A 228 11.96 27.22 7.35
CA SER A 228 10.60 26.77 7.68
C SER A 228 10.45 25.25 7.64
N LEU A 229 11.48 24.52 8.10
CA LEU A 229 11.42 23.07 8.30
C LEU A 229 10.66 22.66 9.57
N LEU A 230 10.22 23.62 10.38
CA LEU A 230 9.47 23.40 11.62
C LEU A 230 8.31 24.40 11.75
N LEU A 231 7.27 24.25 10.95
CA LEU A 231 5.91 24.65 11.37
C LEU A 231 5.26 23.49 12.16
N MET A 232 5.98 22.93 13.12
CA MET A 232 5.45 21.91 14.04
C MET A 232 5.47 22.32 15.51
N ASP A 233 6.10 23.44 15.87
CA ASP A 233 6.11 23.91 17.27
C ASP A 233 5.10 25.04 17.57
N ASP A 234 4.43 25.59 16.55
CA ASP A 234 3.46 26.67 16.76
C ASP A 234 2.01 26.14 16.69
N LEU A 235 1.60 25.49 17.78
CA LEU A 235 0.21 25.04 18.02
C LEU A 235 -0.82 26.18 17.92
N ASP A 236 -0.39 27.44 17.87
CA ASP A 236 -1.25 28.62 17.73
C ASP A 236 -1.49 29.07 16.28
N ALA A 237 -0.72 28.59 15.29
CA ALA A 237 -0.87 28.98 13.89
C ALA A 237 -1.91 28.14 13.10
N ILE A 238 -2.36 27.01 13.64
CA ILE A 238 -3.36 26.13 13.03
C ILE A 238 -4.71 26.39 13.69
N ARG A 239 -5.46 27.37 13.17
CA ARG A 239 -6.86 27.60 13.54
C ARG A 239 -7.72 27.56 12.30
N HIS A 240 -8.17 26.36 11.94
CA HIS A 240 -9.55 26.02 11.53
C HIS A 240 -9.56 24.55 11.08
N VAL A 241 -9.97 23.66 11.99
CA VAL A 241 -10.20 22.25 11.68
C VAL A 241 -11.55 22.15 10.96
N GLN A 242 -11.54 21.84 9.66
CA GLN A 242 -12.76 21.46 8.97
C GLN A 242 -12.84 19.93 8.97
N VAL A 243 -13.56 19.38 9.96
CA VAL A 243 -13.95 17.97 9.95
C VAL A 243 -15.11 17.83 8.97
N PHE A 244 -14.89 17.16 7.84
CA PHE A 244 -15.99 16.86 6.93
C PHE A 244 -16.83 15.73 7.53
N PRO A 245 -18.15 15.92 7.77
CA PRO A 245 -19.01 14.84 8.21
C PRO A 245 -19.14 13.80 7.09
N THR A 246 -18.89 12.54 7.40
CA THR A 246 -19.15 11.42 6.49
C THR A 246 -20.66 11.27 6.32
N ASN A 247 -21.16 11.38 5.08
CA ASN A 247 -22.57 11.18 4.76
C ASN A 247 -23.05 9.83 5.29
N GLN A 248 -23.95 9.84 6.26
CA GLN A 248 -24.77 8.68 6.56
C GLN A 248 -25.74 8.50 5.39
N HIS A 249 -25.53 7.48 4.57
CA HIS A 249 -26.58 6.98 3.70
C HIS A 249 -27.71 6.48 4.58
N GLY A 250 -28.70 7.34 4.79
CA GLY A 250 -29.99 6.99 5.35
C GLY A 250 -30.65 5.98 4.41
N LEU A 251 -30.83 4.77 4.92
CA LEU A 251 -31.88 3.87 4.48
C LEU A 251 -33.22 4.59 4.63
N GLN A 252 -33.75 5.15 3.54
CA GLN A 252 -35.17 5.41 3.43
C GLN A 252 -35.86 4.04 3.33
N THR A 253 -36.41 3.57 4.44
CA THR A 253 -37.50 2.61 4.44
C THR A 253 -38.71 3.30 3.81
N ASN A 254 -39.04 2.96 2.57
CA ASN A 254 -40.33 3.27 1.99
C ASN A 254 -41.38 2.30 2.54
N GLN A 255 -42.44 2.94 3.06
CA GLN A 255 -43.83 2.53 3.28
C GLN A 255 -44.22 1.07 3.06
#